data_AF-A0A971V439-F1
#
_entry.id   AF-A0A971V439-F1
#
_cell.length_a   1.000
_cell.length_b   1.000
_cell.length_c   1.000
_cell.angle_alpha   90.00
_cell.angle_beta   90.00
_cell.angle_gamma   90.00
#
_symmetry.space_group_name_H-M   'P 1'
#
loop_
_entity.id
_entity.type
_entity.pdbx_description
1 polymer ?
#
loop_
_entity_poly.entity_id
_entity_poly.type
_entity_poly.pdbx_seq_one_letter_code
_entity_poly.pdbx_strand_id
1 'polypeptide(L)'
;MKIVIKTVKWLAIGFLTLLTILLAGSYILYSSADMKQPDLTLSDLSELPLSITDSLRSYGDNTLILNKQGLWELYVEGAPFERGVAIGRLSEELLYYQEKVFVDEIKKIIPSEKYLKFLRYFLVIFNRNLGKQVVEENREEIYGISLSCTDEFDAI
;
A
#
# COMPACT_ATOMS: atom_id res chain seq x y z
N MET A 1 -26.52 11.56 49.22
CA MET A 1 -26.95 10.90 47.96
C MET A 1 -27.01 11.86 46.75
N LYS A 2 -27.73 13.00 46.81
CA LYS A 2 -27.87 13.95 45.67
C LYS A 2 -26.55 14.55 45.14
N ILE A 3 -25.60 14.86 46.05
CA ILE A 3 -24.30 15.45 45.68
C ILE A 3 -23.45 14.43 44.91
N VAL A 4 -23.37 13.18 45.38
CA VAL A 4 -22.65 12.09 44.71
C VAL A 4 -23.19 11.85 43.30
N ILE A 5 -24.52 11.83 43.14
CA ILE A 5 -25.16 11.68 41.82
C ILE A 5 -24.79 12.84 40.88
N LYS A 6 -24.73 14.07 41.39
CA LYS A 6 -24.33 15.25 40.60
C LYS A 6 -22.87 15.16 40.17
N THR A 7 -21.96 14.73 41.05
CA THR A 7 -20.53 14.56 40.75
C THR A 7 -20.30 13.48 39.70
N VAL A 8 -20.93 12.31 39.85
CA VAL A 8 -20.87 11.22 38.87
C VAL A 8 -21.40 11.67 37.51
N LYS A 9 -22.50 12.44 37.47
CA LYS A 9 -23.05 12.99 36.23
C LYS A 9 -22.05 13.90 35.49
N TRP A 10 -21.40 14.82 36.20
CA TRP A 10 -20.40 15.71 35.58
C TRP A 10 -19.15 14.96 35.12
N LEU A 11 -18.69 13.96 35.88
CA LEU A 11 -17.59 13.09 35.46
C LEU A 11 -17.94 12.30 34.19
N ALA A 12 -19.14 11.73 34.13
CA ALA A 12 -19.61 11.01 32.96
C ALA A 12 -19.73 11.92 31.73
N ILE A 13 -20.24 13.15 31.89
CA ILE A 13 -20.29 14.15 30.82
C ILE A 13 -18.86 14.49 30.36
N GLY A 14 -17.93 14.75 31.28
CA GLY A 14 -16.54 15.06 30.96
C GLY A 14 -15.88 13.92 30.17
N PHE A 15 -16.06 12.67 30.60
CA PHE A 15 -15.55 11.50 29.90
C PHE A 15 -16.17 11.37 28.50
N LEU A 16 -17.48 11.54 28.36
CA LEU A 16 -18.16 11.47 27.06
C LEU A 16 -17.68 12.57 26.12
N THR A 17 -17.47 13.80 26.62
CA THR A 17 -16.93 14.90 25.81
C THR A 17 -15.51 14.62 25.34
N LEU A 18 -14.65 14.07 26.21
CA LEU A 18 -13.28 13.69 25.86
C LEU A 18 -13.28 12.59 24.79
N LEU A 19 -14.14 11.58 24.95
CA LEU A 19 -14.29 10.49 23.98
C LEU A 19 -14.71 11.02 22.61
N THR A 20 -15.68 11.94 22.56
CA THR A 20 -16.13 12.56 21.31
C THR A 20 -15.01 13.36 20.64
N ILE A 21 -14.23 14.12 21.40
CA ILE A 21 -13.08 14.87 20.86
C ILE A 21 -12.02 13.93 20.28
N LEU A 22 -11.72 12.82 20.97
CA LEU A 22 -10.77 11.82 20.48
C LEU A 22 -11.25 11.14 19.21
N LEU A 23 -12.52 10.73 19.15
CA LEU A 23 -13.11 10.13 17.96
C LEU A 23 -13.12 11.11 16.77
N ALA A 24 -13.48 12.37 17.01
CA ALA A 24 -13.47 13.40 15.98
C ALA A 24 -12.04 13.69 15.49
N GLY A 25 -11.07 13.82 16.39
CA GLY A 25 -9.66 14.02 16.04
C GLY A 25 -9.09 12.85 15.25
N SER A 26 -9.39 11.62 15.67
CA SER A 26 -8.98 10.40 14.98
C SER A 26 -9.58 10.32 13.58
N TYR A 27 -10.87 10.65 13.42
CA TYR A 27 -11.53 10.73 12.12
C TYR A 27 -10.90 11.78 11.20
N ILE A 28 -10.65 13.00 11.71
CA ILE A 28 -9.99 14.07 10.94
C ILE A 28 -8.60 13.62 10.46
N LEU A 29 -7.81 13.02 11.34
CA LEU A 29 -6.47 12.54 11.00
C LEU A 29 -6.51 11.43 9.94
N TYR A 30 -7.44 10.48 10.08
CA TYR A 30 -7.63 9.41 9.11
C TYR A 30 -8.02 9.95 7.74
N SER A 31 -9.01 10.84 7.69
CA SER A 31 -9.47 11.45 6.43
C SER A 31 -8.45 12.39 5.78
N SER A 32 -7.45 12.84 6.53
CA SER A 32 -6.34 13.66 6.01
C SER A 32 -5.20 12.85 5.39
N ALA A 33 -5.27 11.52 5.44
CA ALA A 33 -4.24 10.66 4.87
C ALA A 33 -4.22 10.73 3.34
N ASP A 34 -3.06 11.08 2.80
CA ASP A 34 -2.84 11.26 1.37
C ASP A 34 -1.48 10.66 1.00
N MET A 35 -1.50 9.57 0.22
CA MET A 35 -0.30 8.94 -0.33
C MET A 35 0.23 9.64 -1.58
N LYS A 36 -0.40 10.73 -2.01
CA LYS A 36 -0.03 11.50 -3.20
C LYS A 36 0.04 10.62 -4.44
N GLN A 37 -0.97 9.78 -4.61
CA GLN A 37 -1.09 8.90 -5.76
C GLN A 37 -1.09 9.75 -7.05
N PRO A 38 -0.21 9.44 -8.02
CA PRO A 38 -0.18 10.12 -9.31
C PRO A 38 -1.47 9.93 -10.10
N ASP A 39 -1.86 10.95 -10.87
CA ASP A 39 -3.00 10.91 -11.78
C ASP A 39 -2.51 10.50 -13.18
N LEU A 40 -2.28 9.19 -13.36
CA LEU A 40 -1.74 8.59 -14.59
C LEU A 40 -2.60 7.40 -15.02
N THR A 41 -2.75 7.19 -16.32
CA THR A 41 -3.57 6.09 -16.85
C THR A 41 -2.81 5.20 -17.83
N LEU A 42 -3.12 3.90 -17.83
CA LEU A 42 -2.52 2.94 -18.77
C LEU A 42 -2.86 3.26 -20.23
N SER A 43 -3.99 3.93 -20.47
CA SER A 43 -4.43 4.36 -21.81
C SER A 43 -3.46 5.33 -22.48
N ASP A 44 -2.61 6.00 -21.69
CA ASP A 44 -1.60 6.93 -22.18
C ASP A 44 -0.34 6.22 -22.69
N LEU A 45 -0.20 4.90 -22.42
CA LEU A 45 0.95 4.10 -22.81
C LEU A 45 0.71 3.31 -24.09
N SER A 46 1.79 3.10 -24.85
CA SER A 46 1.77 2.21 -26.00
C SER A 46 1.71 0.74 -25.54
N GLU A 47 0.86 -0.06 -26.19
CA GLU A 47 0.86 -1.52 -25.97
C GLU A 47 2.14 -2.12 -26.55
N LEU A 48 2.96 -2.72 -25.68
CA LEU A 48 4.19 -3.41 -26.07
C LEU A 48 3.99 -4.94 -26.00
N PRO A 49 4.68 -5.72 -26.85
CA PRO A 49 4.58 -7.17 -26.81
C PRO A 49 5.22 -7.72 -25.53
N LEU A 50 4.48 -8.58 -24.83
CA LEU A 50 4.96 -9.34 -23.68
C LEU A 50 5.35 -10.76 -24.11
N SER A 51 6.57 -11.15 -23.80
CA SER A 51 7.10 -12.50 -24.02
C SER A 51 7.60 -13.08 -22.70
N ILE A 52 7.11 -14.26 -22.32
CA ILE A 52 7.46 -14.92 -21.06
C ILE A 52 7.96 -16.32 -21.37
N THR A 53 9.18 -16.61 -20.95
CA THR A 53 9.81 -17.95 -20.92
C THR A 53 10.32 -18.22 -19.50
N ASP A 54 10.73 -19.46 -19.20
CA ASP A 54 11.19 -19.88 -17.87
C ASP A 54 12.28 -18.98 -17.26
N SER A 55 13.23 -18.51 -18.07
CA SER A 55 14.39 -17.74 -17.60
C SER A 55 14.55 -16.35 -18.22
N LEU A 56 13.67 -15.96 -19.14
CA LEU A 56 13.71 -14.67 -19.81
C LEU A 56 12.28 -14.17 -19.99
N ARG A 57 12.06 -12.92 -19.60
CA ARG A 57 10.84 -12.18 -19.84
C ARG A 57 11.19 -10.86 -20.52
N SER A 58 10.38 -10.45 -21.49
CA SER A 58 10.60 -9.24 -22.27
C SER A 58 9.31 -8.48 -22.48
N TYR A 59 9.38 -7.16 -22.38
CA TYR A 59 8.27 -6.22 -22.59
C TYR A 59 8.79 -5.00 -23.36
N GLY A 60 8.63 -5.02 -24.68
CA GLY A 60 9.39 -4.11 -25.57
C GLY A 60 10.90 -4.30 -25.38
N ASP A 61 11.62 -3.21 -25.10
CA ASP A 61 13.08 -3.20 -24.85
C ASP A 61 13.45 -3.55 -23.39
N ASN A 62 12.46 -3.75 -22.52
CA ASN A 62 12.66 -4.10 -21.12
C ASN A 62 12.80 -5.61 -20.94
N THR A 63 13.67 -6.06 -20.02
CA THR A 63 13.93 -7.48 -19.81
C THR A 63 14.08 -7.86 -18.33
N LEU A 64 13.68 -9.08 -18.02
CA LEU A 64 13.90 -9.72 -16.72
C LEU A 64 14.47 -11.12 -16.96
N ILE A 65 15.70 -11.36 -16.48
CA ILE A 65 16.48 -12.57 -16.75
C ILE A 65 16.76 -13.30 -15.45
N LEU A 66 16.50 -14.61 -15.42
CA LEU A 66 16.98 -15.48 -14.35
C LEU A 66 18.36 -16.00 -14.73
N ASN A 67 19.39 -15.51 -14.03
CA ASN A 67 20.76 -15.91 -14.31
C ASN A 67 21.06 -17.33 -13.79
N LYS A 68 22.23 -17.86 -14.16
CA LYS A 68 22.64 -19.24 -13.79
C LYS A 68 22.87 -19.41 -12.27
N GLN A 69 23.02 -18.31 -11.54
CA GLN A 69 23.18 -18.27 -10.09
C GLN A 69 21.81 -18.23 -9.37
N GLY A 70 20.70 -18.18 -10.11
CA GLY A 70 19.36 -18.10 -9.55
C GLY A 70 18.95 -16.71 -9.09
N LEU A 71 19.60 -15.65 -9.60
CA LEU A 71 19.25 -14.26 -9.33
C LEU A 71 18.49 -13.67 -10.52
N TRP A 72 17.48 -12.87 -10.21
CA TRP A 72 16.75 -12.09 -11.20
C TRP A 72 17.51 -10.79 -11.51
N GLU A 73 17.76 -10.55 -12.79
CA GLU A 73 18.40 -9.35 -13.33
C GLU A 73 17.38 -8.58 -14.16
N LEU A 74 17.08 -7.35 -13.75
CA LEU A 74 16.08 -6.49 -14.36
C LEU A 74 16.77 -5.36 -15.14
N TYR A 75 16.36 -5.18 -16.39
CA TYR A 75 16.68 -4.00 -17.21
C TYR A 75 15.37 -3.32 -17.61
N VAL A 76 15.22 -2.04 -17.24
CA VAL A 76 14.07 -1.21 -17.60
C VAL A 76 14.50 0.18 -17.99
N GLU A 77 13.79 0.77 -18.93
CA GLU A 77 14.03 2.12 -19.44
C GLU A 77 12.72 2.88 -19.68
N GLY A 78 12.84 4.20 -19.88
CA GLY A 78 11.70 5.08 -20.09
C GLY A 78 11.38 5.99 -18.90
N ALA A 79 10.24 6.67 -18.99
CA ALA A 79 9.71 7.53 -17.95
C ALA A 79 9.34 6.72 -16.69
N PRO A 80 9.24 7.35 -15.50
CA PRO A 80 9.05 6.62 -14.24
C PRO A 80 7.83 5.69 -14.24
N PHE A 81 6.70 6.16 -14.74
CA PHE A 81 5.49 5.35 -14.87
C PHE A 81 5.65 4.19 -15.85
N GLU A 82 6.31 4.41 -17.00
CA GLU A 82 6.57 3.38 -18.00
C GLU A 82 7.46 2.26 -17.44
N ARG A 83 8.52 2.64 -16.72
CA ARG A 83 9.36 1.68 -16.00
C ARG A 83 8.54 0.90 -14.99
N GLY A 84 7.72 1.57 -14.19
CA GLY A 84 6.87 0.92 -13.20
C GLY A 84 5.95 -0.14 -13.82
N VAL A 85 5.27 0.22 -14.92
CA VAL A 85 4.42 -0.72 -15.66
C VAL A 85 5.24 -1.87 -16.26
N ALA A 86 6.41 -1.59 -16.84
CA ALA A 86 7.28 -2.62 -17.38
C ALA A 86 7.75 -3.60 -16.29
N ILE A 87 8.16 -3.10 -15.12
CA ILE A 87 8.50 -3.92 -13.95
C ILE A 87 7.31 -4.79 -13.59
N GLY A 88 6.13 -4.20 -13.38
CA GLY A 88 4.91 -4.91 -13.02
C GLY A 88 4.59 -6.06 -13.97
N ARG A 89 4.60 -5.81 -15.28
CA ARG A 89 4.34 -6.81 -16.33
C ARG A 89 5.37 -7.92 -16.37
N LEU A 90 6.65 -7.58 -16.21
CA LEU A 90 7.73 -8.56 -16.25
C LEU A 90 7.73 -9.44 -15.00
N SER A 91 7.45 -8.87 -13.83
CA SER A 91 7.59 -9.54 -12.54
C SER A 91 6.27 -9.95 -11.86
N GLU A 92 5.14 -9.96 -12.57
CA GLU A 92 3.79 -10.21 -12.00
C GLU A 92 3.76 -11.41 -11.02
N GLU A 93 4.25 -12.57 -11.44
CA GLU A 93 4.32 -13.77 -10.58
C GLU A 93 5.25 -13.62 -9.36
N LEU A 94 6.35 -12.87 -9.51
CA LEU A 94 7.30 -12.62 -8.42
C LEU A 94 6.69 -11.64 -7.40
N LEU A 95 5.98 -10.62 -7.88
CA LEU A 95 5.25 -9.68 -7.05
C LEU A 95 4.17 -10.40 -6.24
N TYR A 96 3.38 -11.25 -6.90
CA TYR A 96 2.38 -12.09 -6.21
C TYR A 96 3.01 -12.96 -5.13
N TYR A 97 4.12 -13.65 -5.44
CA TYR A 97 4.80 -14.48 -4.47
C TYR A 97 5.33 -13.66 -3.28
N GLN A 98 5.95 -12.51 -3.54
CA GLN A 98 6.45 -11.61 -2.51
C GLN A 98 5.32 -11.12 -1.60
N GLU A 99 4.22 -10.66 -2.19
CA GLU A 99 3.06 -10.16 -1.47
C GLU A 99 2.42 -11.24 -0.60
N LYS A 100 2.22 -12.43 -1.16
CA LYS A 100 1.70 -13.59 -0.42
C LYS A 100 2.58 -13.94 0.78
N VAL A 101 3.90 -14.06 0.58
CA VAL A 101 4.83 -14.36 1.68
C VAL A 101 4.76 -13.29 2.76
N PHE A 102 4.74 -12.01 2.36
CA PHE A 102 4.65 -10.89 3.30
C PHE A 102 3.37 -10.94 4.14
N VAL A 103 2.22 -11.15 3.49
CA VAL A 103 0.91 -11.29 4.13
C VAL A 103 0.84 -12.50 5.06
N ASP A 104 1.34 -13.64 4.62
CA ASP A 104 1.34 -14.87 5.42
C ASP A 104 2.16 -14.68 6.71
N GLU A 105 3.30 -13.99 6.64
CA GLU A 105 4.09 -13.66 7.82
C GLU A 105 3.37 -12.68 8.77
N ILE A 106 2.69 -11.66 8.23
CA ILE A 106 1.85 -10.77 9.04
C ILE A 106 0.78 -11.56 9.80
N LYS A 107 0.08 -12.47 9.12
CA LYS A 107 -0.98 -13.28 9.73
C LYS A 107 -0.45 -14.29 10.76
N LYS A 108 0.79 -14.77 10.60
CA LYS A 108 1.45 -15.61 11.62
C LYS A 108 1.75 -14.82 12.89
N ILE A 109 2.26 -13.59 12.75
CA ILE A 109 2.59 -12.73 13.89
C ILE A 109 1.31 -12.18 14.55
N ILE A 110 0.30 -11.85 13.74
CA ILE A 110 -0.93 -11.19 14.14
C ILE A 110 -2.15 -11.96 13.58
N PRO A 111 -2.54 -13.08 14.21
CA PRO A 111 -3.60 -13.95 13.69
C PRO A 111 -5.02 -13.37 13.82
N SER A 112 -5.19 -12.24 14.51
CA SER A 112 -6.50 -11.63 14.74
C SER A 112 -6.84 -10.60 13.67
N GLU A 113 -7.76 -10.95 12.78
CA GLU A 113 -8.29 -10.07 11.72
C GLU A 113 -8.85 -8.73 12.25
N LYS A 114 -9.50 -8.75 13.42
CA LYS A 114 -10.02 -7.51 14.04
C LYS A 114 -8.88 -6.60 14.47
N TYR A 115 -7.80 -7.18 14.98
CA TYR A 115 -6.64 -6.42 15.44
C TYR A 115 -5.80 -5.93 14.25
N LEU A 116 -5.67 -6.72 13.18
CA LEU A 116 -5.08 -6.28 11.91
C LEU A 116 -5.79 -5.02 11.37
N LYS A 117 -7.13 -5.04 11.29
CA LYS A 117 -7.90 -3.86 10.86
C LYS A 117 -7.66 -2.63 11.75
N PHE A 118 -7.54 -2.82 13.06
CA PHE A 118 -7.20 -1.75 13.99
C PHE A 118 -5.79 -1.20 13.74
N LEU A 119 -4.81 -2.07 13.49
CA LEU A 119 -3.44 -1.67 13.16
C LEU A 119 -3.37 -0.94 11.82
N ARG A 120 -4.08 -1.42 10.79
CA ARG A 120 -4.22 -0.71 9.51
C ARG A 120 -4.74 0.71 9.70
N TYR A 121 -5.80 0.87 10.49
CA TYR A 121 -6.33 2.19 10.82
C TYR A 121 -5.28 3.10 11.47
N PHE A 122 -4.51 2.56 12.43
CA PHE A 122 -3.42 3.29 13.06
C PHE A 122 -2.29 3.64 12.06
N LEU A 123 -1.90 2.70 11.21
CA LEU A 123 -0.86 2.90 10.19
C LEU A 123 -1.23 3.98 9.19
N VAL A 124 -2.50 4.07 8.77
CA VAL A 124 -3.00 5.15 7.90
C VAL A 124 -2.82 6.52 8.57
N ILE A 125 -3.21 6.65 9.84
CA ILE A 125 -3.05 7.92 10.59
C ILE A 125 -1.57 8.26 10.79
N PHE A 126 -0.75 7.27 11.15
CA PHE A 126 0.67 7.44 11.42
C PHE A 126 1.43 7.85 10.16
N ASN A 127 1.14 7.20 9.04
CA ASN A 127 1.79 7.44 7.74
C ASN A 127 1.03 8.44 6.85
N ARG A 128 0.08 9.21 7.38
CA ARG A 128 -0.81 10.10 6.59
C ARG A 128 -0.12 11.09 5.64
N ASN A 129 1.15 11.43 5.90
CA ASN A 129 1.96 12.34 5.08
C ASN A 129 3.09 11.64 4.31
N LEU A 130 3.16 10.31 4.33
CA LEU A 130 4.25 9.53 3.76
C LEU A 130 4.43 9.83 2.26
N GLY A 131 3.33 9.98 1.52
CA GLY A 131 3.37 10.35 0.10
C GLY A 131 4.13 11.65 -0.19
N LYS A 132 4.12 12.62 0.73
CA LYS A 132 4.86 13.89 0.57
C LYS A 132 6.37 13.73 0.75
N GLN A 133 6.80 12.62 1.37
CA GLN A 133 8.21 12.32 1.61
C GLN A 133 8.81 11.47 0.48
N VAL A 134 7.99 10.92 -0.40
CA VAL A 134 8.41 10.15 -1.56
C VAL A 134 8.47 11.08 -2.78
N VAL A 135 9.62 11.10 -3.45
CA VAL A 135 9.84 11.88 -4.67
C VAL A 135 8.84 11.45 -5.74
N GLU A 136 8.40 12.39 -6.58
CA GLU A 136 7.39 12.15 -7.63
C GLU A 136 7.74 10.99 -8.56
N GLU A 137 8.97 10.95 -9.06
CA GLU A 137 9.48 9.84 -9.87
C GLU A 137 9.21 8.47 -9.22
N ASN A 138 9.54 8.31 -7.94
CA ASN A 138 9.32 7.04 -7.24
C ASN A 138 7.82 6.75 -7.04
N ARG A 139 6.99 7.78 -6.84
CA ARG A 139 5.53 7.60 -6.70
C ARG A 139 4.91 7.09 -7.99
N GLU A 140 5.34 7.62 -9.13
CA GLU A 140 4.90 7.18 -10.46
C GLU A 140 5.34 5.75 -10.75
N GLU A 141 6.61 5.41 -10.47
CA GLU A 141 7.12 4.05 -10.67
C GLU A 141 6.42 3.04 -9.76
N ILE A 142 6.27 3.34 -8.46
CA ILE A 142 5.53 2.50 -7.51
C ILE A 142 4.08 2.31 -7.95
N TYR A 143 3.42 3.39 -8.41
CA TYR A 143 2.06 3.30 -8.91
C TYR A 143 1.98 2.41 -10.16
N GLY A 144 2.90 2.57 -11.12
CA GLY A 144 2.98 1.70 -12.30
C GLY A 144 3.14 0.22 -11.96
N ILE A 145 3.99 -0.11 -10.97
CA ILE A 145 4.17 -1.48 -10.47
C ILE A 145 2.86 -2.00 -9.87
N SER A 146 2.21 -1.19 -9.04
CA SER A 146 1.00 -1.59 -8.29
C SER A 146 -0.18 -1.99 -9.19
N LEU A 147 -0.21 -1.50 -10.43
CA LEU A 147 -1.24 -1.88 -11.43
C LEU A 147 -1.14 -3.35 -11.87
N SER A 148 -0.04 -4.04 -11.56
CA SER A 148 0.14 -5.47 -11.81
C SER A 148 0.00 -6.32 -10.55
N CYS A 149 -0.28 -5.71 -9.38
CA CYS A 149 -0.55 -6.44 -8.15
C CYS A 149 -1.99 -6.95 -8.11
N THR A 150 -2.23 -7.99 -7.29
CA THR A 150 -3.56 -8.60 -7.17
C THR A 150 -4.37 -7.96 -6.04
N ASP A 151 -5.67 -7.79 -6.24
CA ASP A 151 -6.58 -7.28 -5.19
C ASP A 151 -6.84 -8.30 -4.05
N GLU A 152 -6.24 -9.50 -4.10
CA GLU A 152 -6.45 -10.57 -3.10
C GLU A 152 -6.11 -10.10 -1.67
N PHE A 153 -5.13 -9.22 -1.54
CA PHE A 153 -4.55 -8.82 -0.27
C PHE A 153 -5.00 -7.45 0.24
N ASP A 154 -5.83 -6.72 -0.50
CA ASP A 154 -6.33 -5.37 -0.16
C ASP A 154 -7.07 -5.29 1.19
N ALA A 155 -7.58 -6.42 1.67
CA ALA A 155 -8.35 -6.52 2.90
C ALA A 155 -7.49 -6.45 4.18
N ILE A 156 -6.16 -6.47 4.05
CA ILE A 156 -5.17 -6.52 5.15
C ILE A 156 -4.65 -5.11 5.46
#